data_AF-A0A1W9Z804-F1
#
_entry.id   AF-A0A1W9Z804-F1
#
_cell.length_a   1.000
_cell.length_b   1.000
_cell.length_c   1.000
_cell.angle_alpha   90.00
_cell.angle_beta   90.00
_cell.angle_gamma   90.00
#
_symmetry.space_group_name_H-M   'P 1'
#
loop_
_entity.id
_entity.type
_entity.pdbx_description
1 polymer ?
#
loop_
_entity_poly.entity_id
_entity_poly.type
_entity_poly.pdbx_seq_one_letter_code
_entity_poly.pdbx_strand_id
1 'polypeptide(L)'
;GGNAGTLFGTGGAGGAGAVGIGAGGGAAGGAGGNAGMFYGDGGAGGAGGGGTNANGGVGGAGGNAAMFAGNGGVGGMGGTGQVGGGSGGRGGAGGGFSGSGGSGGAGGTGAGAGGAGAGGDGGNAPGLFGNGGGGGDAGQTFAGPTANGGTGGRAALIGDGGNGGEGGANQAGGTGGSGGNGGNAQLIGTGGNGGNRGRGTPQGSLGAPGTGGSLFG
;
A
#
# COMPACT_ATOMS: atom_id res chain seq x y z
N GLY A 1 -2.40 -16.13 2.45
CA GLY A 1 -3.58 -16.36 3.26
C GLY A 1 -4.53 -17.25 2.51
N GLY A 2 -5.27 -18.10 3.22
CA GLY A 2 -6.34 -18.88 2.59
C GLY A 2 -7.52 -17.98 2.23
N ASN A 3 -8.15 -18.21 1.08
CA ASN A 3 -9.41 -17.56 0.76
C ASN A 3 -10.51 -18.09 1.68
N ALA A 4 -11.51 -17.25 1.93
CA ALA A 4 -12.72 -17.66 2.62
C ALA A 4 -13.51 -18.72 1.84
N GLY A 5 -14.55 -19.25 2.48
CA GLY A 5 -15.57 -20.04 1.79
C GLY A 5 -16.29 -19.22 0.72
N THR A 6 -16.92 -19.90 -0.24
CA THR A 6 -17.52 -19.26 -1.42
C THR A 6 -18.58 -18.21 -1.07
N LEU A 7 -19.45 -18.50 -0.09
CA LEU A 7 -20.58 -17.61 0.24
C LEU A 7 -20.23 -16.59 1.33
N PHE A 8 -19.49 -17.00 2.36
CA PHE A 8 -19.21 -16.20 3.55
C PHE A 8 -17.80 -16.44 4.05
N GLY A 9 -17.28 -15.42 4.74
CA GLY A 9 -16.07 -15.51 5.54
C GLY A 9 -15.04 -14.46 5.14
N THR A 10 -14.16 -14.15 6.08
CA THR A 10 -13.03 -13.25 5.88
C THR A 10 -11.86 -14.00 5.26
N GLY A 11 -11.10 -13.32 4.41
CA GLY A 11 -9.84 -13.85 3.91
C GLY A 11 -8.81 -14.01 5.02
N GLY A 12 -8.02 -15.08 4.97
CA GLY A 12 -6.94 -15.30 5.93
C GLY A 12 -5.75 -14.38 5.67
N ALA A 13 -5.04 -13.96 6.72
CA ALA A 13 -3.83 -13.15 6.59
C ALA A 13 -2.72 -13.86 5.78
N GLY A 14 -1.91 -13.07 5.09
CA GLY A 14 -0.68 -13.49 4.46
C GLY A 14 0.41 -13.85 5.47
N GLY A 15 1.17 -14.91 5.21
CA GLY A 15 2.33 -15.25 6.04
C GLY A 15 3.45 -14.23 5.87
N ALA A 16 4.18 -13.92 6.94
CA ALA A 16 5.36 -13.06 6.85
C ALA A 16 6.49 -13.75 6.05
N GLY A 17 7.25 -12.96 5.32
CA GLY A 17 8.46 -13.40 4.64
C GLY A 17 9.58 -13.69 5.64
N ALA A 18 10.30 -14.78 5.41
CA ALA A 18 11.49 -15.13 6.19
C ALA A 18 12.65 -14.16 5.94
N VAL A 19 13.49 -13.97 6.98
CA VAL A 19 14.74 -13.21 6.86
C VAL A 19 15.73 -13.99 6.00
N GLY A 20 16.33 -13.32 5.02
CA GLY A 20 17.41 -13.84 4.19
C GLY A 20 18.78 -13.60 4.80
N ILE A 21 19.55 -14.68 4.97
CA ILE A 21 20.96 -14.61 5.34
C ILE A 21 21.83 -14.66 4.08
N GLY A 22 22.79 -13.73 3.98
CA GLY A 22 23.69 -13.65 2.83
C GLY A 22 22.99 -13.08 1.59
N ALA A 23 23.36 -13.58 0.41
CA ALA A 23 22.95 -13.01 -0.88
C ALA A 23 21.48 -13.31 -1.28
N GLY A 24 20.77 -14.18 -0.54
CA GLY A 24 19.42 -14.64 -0.90
C GLY A 24 18.31 -13.59 -0.77
N GLY A 25 18.54 -12.51 -0.02
CA GLY A 25 17.52 -11.48 0.23
C GLY A 25 16.37 -11.94 1.11
N GLY A 26 15.60 -10.99 1.64
CA GLY A 26 14.40 -11.28 2.40
C GLY A 26 13.33 -11.92 1.52
N ALA A 27 12.64 -12.94 2.03
CA ALA A 27 11.54 -13.56 1.30
C ALA A 27 10.33 -12.61 1.25
N ALA A 28 9.53 -12.71 0.19
CA ALA A 28 8.31 -11.93 0.09
C ALA A 28 7.29 -12.33 1.16
N GLY A 29 6.47 -11.37 1.60
CA GLY A 29 5.28 -11.64 2.37
C GLY A 29 4.21 -12.28 1.50
N GLY A 30 3.49 -13.26 2.05
CA GLY A 30 2.36 -13.89 1.38
C GLY A 30 1.21 -12.91 1.19
N ALA A 31 0.46 -13.03 0.09
CA ALA A 31 -0.76 -12.25 -0.09
C ALA A 31 -1.82 -12.61 0.96
N GLY A 32 -2.67 -11.66 1.34
CA GLY A 32 -3.90 -11.91 2.05
C GLY A 32 -4.90 -12.69 1.20
N GLY A 33 -5.71 -13.53 1.82
CA GLY A 33 -6.80 -14.24 1.15
C GLY A 33 -7.96 -13.32 0.84
N ASN A 34 -8.75 -13.66 -0.17
CA ASN A 34 -9.99 -12.96 -0.48
C ASN A 34 -11.14 -13.47 0.41
N ALA A 35 -12.10 -12.60 0.68
CA ALA A 35 -13.35 -12.96 1.36
C ALA A 35 -14.34 -13.72 0.44
N GLY A 36 -15.45 -14.19 1.03
CA GLY A 36 -16.55 -14.86 0.33
C GLY A 36 -17.42 -13.90 -0.48
N MET A 37 -18.56 -14.34 -1.02
CA MET A 37 -19.40 -13.49 -1.87
C MET A 37 -20.21 -12.43 -1.11
N PHE A 38 -20.84 -12.77 0.01
CA PHE A 38 -21.82 -11.87 0.65
C PHE A 38 -21.21 -10.97 1.72
N TYR A 39 -20.48 -11.56 2.67
CA TYR A 39 -19.90 -10.80 3.78
C TYR A 39 -18.51 -11.31 4.11
N GLY A 40 -17.59 -10.36 4.31
CA GLY A 40 -16.26 -10.62 4.82
C GLY A 40 -15.23 -9.61 4.33
N ASP A 41 -14.28 -9.31 5.20
CA ASP A 41 -13.12 -8.50 4.86
C ASP A 41 -12.05 -9.34 4.17
N GLY A 42 -11.29 -8.70 3.29
CA GLY A 42 -10.09 -9.30 2.74
C GLY A 42 -9.00 -9.45 3.79
N GLY A 43 -8.21 -10.52 3.69
CA GLY A 43 -7.10 -10.76 4.62
C GLY A 43 -5.98 -9.74 4.43
N ALA A 44 -5.29 -9.36 5.50
CA ALA A 44 -4.08 -8.54 5.39
C ALA A 44 -2.97 -9.26 4.62
N GLY A 45 -2.17 -8.53 3.86
CA GLY A 45 -0.93 -9.03 3.28
C GLY A 45 0.16 -9.22 4.34
N GLY A 46 1.01 -10.23 4.17
CA GLY A 46 2.13 -10.49 5.06
C GLY A 46 3.26 -9.50 4.83
N ALA A 47 4.02 -9.16 5.87
CA ALA A 47 5.22 -8.33 5.72
C ALA A 47 6.31 -9.08 4.94
N GLY A 48 7.11 -8.37 4.15
CA GLY A 48 8.32 -8.90 3.54
C GLY A 48 9.42 -9.12 4.58
N GLY A 49 10.23 -10.16 4.39
CA GLY A 49 11.34 -10.50 5.28
C GLY A 49 12.54 -9.55 5.13
N GLY A 50 13.39 -9.50 6.15
CA GLY A 50 14.62 -8.70 6.09
C GLY A 50 15.72 -9.34 5.22
N GLY A 51 16.57 -8.52 4.59
CA GLY A 51 17.77 -8.95 3.86
C GLY A 51 19.06 -8.48 4.54
N THR A 52 19.88 -9.43 5.02
CA THR A 52 21.11 -9.10 5.80
C THR A 52 22.30 -8.66 4.95
N ASN A 53 22.41 -9.13 3.69
CA ASN A 53 23.44 -8.70 2.72
C ASN A 53 22.85 -8.56 1.31
N ALA A 54 21.55 -8.28 1.24
CA ALA A 54 20.76 -8.26 0.01
C ALA A 54 19.53 -7.37 0.21
N ASN A 55 18.60 -7.39 -0.74
CA ASN A 55 17.36 -6.64 -0.63
C ASN A 55 16.42 -7.22 0.43
N GLY A 56 15.57 -6.37 1.01
CA GLY A 56 14.42 -6.81 1.77
C GLY A 56 13.34 -7.39 0.86
N GLY A 57 12.53 -8.28 1.39
CA GLY A 57 11.42 -8.89 0.68
C GLY A 57 10.28 -7.90 0.47
N VAL A 58 9.54 -8.07 -0.63
CA VAL A 58 8.33 -7.29 -0.90
C VAL A 58 7.21 -7.67 0.07
N GLY A 59 6.42 -6.70 0.52
CA GLY A 59 5.20 -6.95 1.28
C GLY A 59 4.10 -7.58 0.42
N GLY A 60 3.37 -8.53 0.99
CA GLY A 60 2.26 -9.19 0.31
C GLY A 60 1.09 -8.24 0.07
N ALA A 61 0.36 -8.40 -1.03
CA ALA A 61 -0.88 -7.66 -1.25
C ALA A 61 -1.94 -8.03 -0.22
N GLY A 62 -2.79 -7.07 0.17
CA GLY A 62 -4.02 -7.34 0.88
C GLY A 62 -5.03 -8.05 -0.02
N GLY A 63 -5.84 -8.92 0.58
CA GLY A 63 -6.93 -9.61 -0.11
C GLY A 63 -8.13 -8.71 -0.33
N ASN A 64 -8.96 -9.05 -1.30
CA ASN A 64 -10.19 -8.32 -1.57
C ASN A 64 -11.30 -8.71 -0.60
N ALA A 65 -12.15 -7.74 -0.29
CA ALA A 65 -13.40 -7.94 0.44
C ALA A 65 -14.40 -8.81 -0.30
N ALA A 66 -15.50 -9.10 0.38
CA ALA A 66 -16.63 -9.78 -0.21
C ALA A 66 -17.33 -8.92 -1.25
N MET A 67 -17.94 -9.55 -2.26
CA MET A 67 -18.59 -8.82 -3.35
C MET A 67 -19.71 -7.90 -2.87
N PHE A 68 -20.45 -8.27 -1.82
CA PHE A 68 -21.53 -7.43 -1.31
C PHE A 68 -21.02 -6.48 -0.21
N ALA A 69 -20.57 -6.97 0.94
CA ALA A 69 -20.06 -6.09 1.99
C ALA A 69 -18.79 -6.57 2.71
N GLY A 70 -17.85 -5.64 2.88
CA GLY A 70 -16.59 -5.86 3.59
C GLY A 70 -15.50 -4.89 3.12
N ASN A 71 -14.45 -4.76 3.92
CA ASN A 71 -13.30 -3.92 3.61
C ASN A 71 -12.17 -4.73 2.98
N GLY A 72 -11.43 -4.09 2.08
CA GLY A 72 -10.22 -4.68 1.53
C GLY A 72 -9.16 -4.84 2.61
N GLY A 73 -8.37 -5.91 2.52
CA GLY A 73 -7.26 -6.16 3.42
C GLY A 73 -6.14 -5.14 3.22
N VAL A 74 -5.44 -4.77 4.29
CA VAL A 74 -4.25 -3.91 4.19
C VAL A 74 -3.12 -4.63 3.48
N GLY A 75 -2.31 -3.89 2.71
CA GLY A 75 -1.06 -4.39 2.14
C GLY A 75 0.02 -4.58 3.21
N GLY A 76 0.83 -5.62 3.04
CA GLY A 76 1.96 -5.91 3.93
C GLY A 76 3.10 -4.92 3.75
N MET A 77 3.86 -4.64 4.81
CA MET A 77 5.04 -3.77 4.71
C MET A 77 6.17 -4.45 3.94
N GLY A 78 6.97 -3.66 3.23
CA GLY A 78 8.22 -4.11 2.64
C GLY A 78 9.29 -4.35 3.70
N GLY A 79 10.10 -5.39 3.51
CA GLY A 79 11.18 -5.76 4.41
C GLY A 79 12.37 -4.81 4.31
N THR A 80 13.11 -4.67 5.39
CA THR A 80 14.37 -3.93 5.39
C THR A 80 15.45 -4.70 4.65
N GLY A 81 16.34 -4.01 3.93
CA GLY A 81 17.45 -4.65 3.25
C GLY A 81 18.74 -3.86 3.36
N GLN A 82 19.85 -4.58 3.53
CA GLN A 82 21.18 -3.98 3.51
C GLN A 82 21.52 -3.40 2.14
N VAL A 83 21.05 -4.00 1.03
CA VAL A 83 21.25 -3.44 -0.31
C VAL A 83 20.11 -2.49 -0.67
N GLY A 84 18.86 -2.94 -0.61
CA GLY A 84 17.68 -2.13 -0.88
C GLY A 84 16.46 -2.61 -0.10
N GLY A 85 15.54 -1.70 0.21
CA GLY A 85 14.29 -2.04 0.88
C GLY A 85 13.31 -2.73 -0.06
N GLY A 86 12.52 -3.67 0.45
CA GLY A 86 11.40 -4.24 -0.30
C GLY A 86 10.27 -3.22 -0.45
N SER A 87 9.51 -3.26 -1.53
CA SER A 87 8.31 -2.41 -1.65
C SER A 87 7.20 -2.88 -0.71
N GLY A 88 6.33 -1.95 -0.32
CA GLY A 88 5.08 -2.26 0.35
C GLY A 88 4.10 -2.98 -0.60
N GLY A 89 3.24 -3.81 -0.02
CA GLY A 89 2.17 -4.50 -0.72
C GLY A 89 0.98 -3.56 -0.97
N ARG A 90 0.24 -3.81 -2.05
CA ARG A 90 -0.99 -3.07 -2.35
C ARG A 90 -2.12 -3.44 -1.38
N GLY A 91 -2.97 -2.48 -1.02
CA GLY A 91 -4.22 -2.76 -0.32
C GLY A 91 -5.28 -3.42 -1.21
N GLY A 92 -6.11 -4.28 -0.63
CA GLY A 92 -7.19 -4.98 -1.33
C GLY A 92 -8.40 -4.08 -1.61
N ALA A 93 -9.24 -4.48 -2.55
CA ALA A 93 -10.47 -3.75 -2.86
C ALA A 93 -11.57 -3.98 -1.81
N GLY A 94 -12.39 -2.96 -1.57
CA GLY A 94 -13.61 -3.04 -0.77
C GLY A 94 -14.77 -3.73 -1.49
N GLY A 95 -15.88 -3.95 -0.78
CA GLY A 95 -17.08 -4.58 -1.30
C GLY A 95 -17.89 -3.72 -2.28
N GLY A 96 -18.73 -4.38 -3.08
CA GLY A 96 -19.50 -3.78 -4.17
C GLY A 96 -20.80 -3.08 -3.75
N PHE A 97 -21.33 -3.36 -2.56
CA PHE A 97 -22.39 -2.55 -1.96
C PHE A 97 -21.83 -1.61 -0.90
N SER A 98 -21.10 -2.14 0.08
CA SER A 98 -20.46 -1.34 1.12
C SER A 98 -19.09 -1.89 1.48
N GLY A 99 -18.07 -1.05 1.43
CA GLY A 99 -16.73 -1.47 1.77
C GLY A 99 -15.65 -0.50 1.33
N SER A 100 -14.75 -0.15 2.24
CA SER A 100 -13.58 0.66 1.93
C SER A 100 -12.45 -0.21 1.36
N GLY A 101 -11.61 0.38 0.53
CA GLY A 101 -10.36 -0.26 0.13
C GLY A 101 -9.37 -0.33 1.30
N GLY A 102 -8.53 -1.35 1.31
CA GLY A 102 -7.46 -1.50 2.29
C GLY A 102 -6.33 -0.50 2.04
N SER A 103 -5.61 -0.07 3.08
CA SER A 103 -4.42 0.77 2.88
C SER A 103 -3.29 -0.02 2.20
N GLY A 104 -2.45 0.67 1.45
CA GLY A 104 -1.17 0.13 1.00
C GLY A 104 -0.19 -0.03 2.15
N GLY A 105 0.76 -0.96 2.00
CA GLY A 105 1.84 -1.18 2.96
C GLY A 105 2.97 -0.17 2.77
N ALA A 106 3.68 0.16 3.84
CA ALA A 106 4.88 0.99 3.74
C ALA A 106 6.02 0.25 3.03
N GLY A 107 6.87 1.00 2.33
CA GLY A 107 8.12 0.51 1.78
C GLY A 107 9.20 0.28 2.84
N GLY A 108 10.06 -0.69 2.59
CA GLY A 108 11.17 -1.05 3.47
C GLY A 108 12.34 -0.08 3.38
N THR A 109 13.13 0.00 4.46
CA THR A 109 14.37 0.77 4.46
C THR A 109 15.48 0.02 3.70
N GLY A 110 16.23 0.73 2.87
CA GLY A 110 17.39 0.20 2.15
C GLY A 110 18.68 0.94 2.48
N ALA A 111 19.68 0.24 3.02
CA ALA A 111 20.91 0.88 3.48
C ALA A 111 21.96 1.11 2.37
N GLY A 112 21.89 0.37 1.27
CA GLY A 112 22.91 0.34 0.23
C GLY A 112 22.44 0.91 -1.11
N ALA A 113 23.14 0.53 -2.17
CA ALA A 113 22.93 1.05 -3.53
C ALA A 113 21.55 0.72 -4.13
N GLY A 114 20.84 -0.27 -3.59
CA GLY A 114 19.49 -0.65 -4.03
C GLY A 114 18.41 0.34 -3.62
N GLY A 115 18.67 1.18 -2.60
CA GLY A 115 17.77 2.27 -2.24
C GLY A 115 16.54 1.86 -1.44
N ALA A 116 15.67 2.83 -1.18
CA ALA A 116 14.44 2.63 -0.42
C ALA A 116 13.41 1.78 -1.19
N GLY A 117 12.55 1.07 -0.45
CA GLY A 117 11.36 0.43 -1.02
C GLY A 117 10.25 1.45 -1.28
N ALA A 118 9.51 1.29 -2.37
CA ALA A 118 8.32 2.11 -2.63
C ALA A 118 7.17 1.77 -1.67
N GLY A 119 6.31 2.74 -1.41
CA GLY A 119 5.04 2.51 -0.74
C GLY A 119 4.06 1.75 -1.64
N GLY A 120 3.19 0.93 -1.05
CA GLY A 120 2.14 0.21 -1.77
C GLY A 120 0.95 1.11 -2.04
N ASP A 121 0.26 0.91 -3.16
CA ASP A 121 -0.97 1.65 -3.45
C ASP A 121 -2.11 1.24 -2.50
N GLY A 122 -2.99 2.18 -2.21
CA GLY A 122 -4.27 1.93 -1.57
C GLY A 122 -5.21 1.10 -2.46
N GLY A 123 -6.08 0.34 -1.81
CA GLY A 123 -7.17 -0.37 -2.44
C GLY A 123 -8.31 0.56 -2.82
N ASN A 124 -9.02 0.24 -3.90
CA ASN A 124 -10.21 1.00 -4.29
C ASN A 124 -11.45 0.48 -3.55
N ALA A 125 -12.44 1.35 -3.36
CA ALA A 125 -13.81 0.97 -3.04
C ALA A 125 -14.64 0.99 -4.34
N PRO A 126 -15.02 -0.16 -4.92
CA PRO A 126 -15.71 -0.19 -6.21
C PRO A 126 -17.24 0.01 -6.10
N GLY A 127 -17.79 -0.03 -4.90
CA GLY A 127 -19.22 -0.17 -4.65
C GLY A 127 -20.03 1.13 -4.55
N LEU A 128 -21.16 1.05 -3.84
CA LEU A 128 -22.03 2.21 -3.58
C LEU A 128 -21.49 3.07 -2.43
N PHE A 129 -21.06 2.44 -1.33
CA PHE A 129 -20.50 3.13 -0.16
C PHE A 129 -19.09 2.64 0.15
N GLY A 130 -18.17 3.56 0.43
CA GLY A 130 -16.84 3.20 0.90
C GLY A 130 -15.76 4.17 0.46
N ASN A 131 -14.73 4.29 1.29
CA ASN A 131 -13.61 5.17 1.02
C ASN A 131 -12.51 4.40 0.29
N GLY A 132 -11.72 5.13 -0.50
CA GLY A 132 -10.46 4.60 -0.99
C GLY A 132 -9.47 4.36 0.15
N GLY A 133 -8.65 3.31 0.05
CA GLY A 133 -7.57 3.06 1.00
C GLY A 133 -6.44 4.06 0.82
N GLY A 134 -5.76 4.45 1.90
CA GLY A 134 -4.56 5.30 1.79
C GLY A 134 -3.41 4.56 1.10
N GLY A 135 -2.58 5.28 0.33
CA GLY A 135 -1.30 4.78 -0.14
C GLY A 135 -0.31 4.65 1.02
N GLY A 136 0.59 3.68 0.94
CA GLY A 136 1.66 3.49 1.92
C GLY A 136 2.81 4.44 1.67
N ASP A 137 3.53 4.80 2.72
CA ASP A 137 4.74 5.63 2.60
C ASP A 137 5.88 4.85 1.97
N ALA A 138 6.77 5.53 1.25
CA ALA A 138 8.04 4.94 0.84
C ALA A 138 9.00 4.78 2.03
N GLY A 139 9.93 3.84 1.88
CA GLY A 139 10.99 3.62 2.84
C GLY A 139 12.09 4.69 2.80
N GLN A 140 13.06 4.54 3.70
CA GLN A 140 14.22 5.42 3.79
C GLN A 140 15.47 4.79 3.16
N THR A 141 16.45 5.61 2.82
CA THR A 141 17.77 5.14 2.40
C THR A 141 18.91 6.02 2.90
N PHE A 142 20.12 5.44 2.93
CA PHE A 142 21.36 6.09 3.38
C PHE A 142 22.39 6.26 2.26
N ALA A 143 22.25 5.56 1.14
CA ALA A 143 23.25 5.57 0.07
C ALA A 143 22.65 5.38 -1.33
N GLY A 144 21.47 4.77 -1.44
CA GLY A 144 20.82 4.47 -2.71
C GLY A 144 19.77 5.50 -3.13
N PRO A 145 19.03 5.22 -4.22
CA PRO A 145 17.90 6.04 -4.62
C PRO A 145 16.77 5.98 -3.60
N THR A 146 16.02 7.07 -3.49
CA THR A 146 14.73 7.07 -2.77
C THR A 146 13.64 6.44 -3.61
N ALA A 147 12.50 6.15 -2.98
CA ALA A 147 11.32 5.64 -3.66
C ALA A 147 10.12 6.55 -3.42
N ASN A 148 9.07 6.34 -4.21
CA ASN A 148 7.85 7.13 -4.12
C ASN A 148 6.86 6.51 -3.12
N GLY A 149 6.04 7.38 -2.51
CA GLY A 149 4.86 6.93 -1.78
C GLY A 149 3.83 6.32 -2.72
N GLY A 150 3.02 5.41 -2.18
CA GLY A 150 1.94 4.76 -2.91
C GLY A 150 0.79 5.72 -3.19
N THR A 151 0.05 5.49 -4.26
CA THR A 151 -1.16 6.26 -4.57
C THR A 151 -2.30 5.87 -3.64
N GLY A 152 -3.16 6.82 -3.29
CA GLY A 152 -4.42 6.57 -2.62
C GLY A 152 -5.44 5.91 -3.55
N GLY A 153 -6.26 5.04 -2.98
CA GLY A 153 -7.33 4.35 -3.69
C GLY A 153 -8.50 5.26 -4.01
N ARG A 154 -9.24 4.93 -5.06
CA ARG A 154 -10.49 5.61 -5.42
C ARG A 154 -11.61 5.21 -4.48
N ALA A 155 -12.50 6.14 -4.20
CA ALA A 155 -13.72 5.90 -3.45
C ALA A 155 -14.78 5.16 -4.28
N ALA A 156 -15.80 4.70 -3.56
CA ALA A 156 -17.09 4.26 -4.08
C ALA A 156 -17.86 5.45 -4.71
N LEU A 157 -19.11 5.20 -5.11
CA LEU A 157 -20.00 6.29 -5.54
C LEU A 157 -20.20 7.34 -4.45
N ILE A 158 -20.37 6.88 -3.21
CA ILE A 158 -20.47 7.70 -1.99
C ILE A 158 -19.30 7.33 -1.08
N GLY A 159 -18.35 8.26 -0.93
CA GLY A 159 -17.18 8.11 -0.08
C GLY A 159 -16.03 9.01 -0.53
N ASP A 160 -15.02 9.08 0.33
CA ASP A 160 -13.83 9.90 0.11
C ASP A 160 -12.71 9.09 -0.53
N GLY A 161 -11.91 9.74 -1.37
CA GLY A 161 -10.70 9.17 -1.92
C GLY A 161 -9.63 8.95 -0.85
N GLY A 162 -8.78 7.94 -1.03
CA GLY A 162 -7.68 7.67 -0.10
C GLY A 162 -6.56 8.70 -0.24
N ASN A 163 -5.88 9.05 0.86
CA ASN A 163 -4.69 9.90 0.78
C ASN A 163 -3.53 9.16 0.09
N GLY A 164 -2.66 9.87 -0.63
CA GLY A 164 -1.39 9.32 -1.12
C GLY A 164 -0.34 9.23 0.00
N GLY A 165 0.57 8.27 -0.13
CA GLY A 165 1.66 8.06 0.83
C GLY A 165 2.83 9.02 0.65
N GLU A 166 3.65 9.19 1.68
CA GLU A 166 4.82 10.06 1.64
C GLU A 166 5.96 9.47 0.78
N GLY A 167 6.72 10.34 0.13
CA GLY A 167 7.93 9.98 -0.59
C GLY A 167 9.10 9.64 0.34
N GLY A 168 9.97 8.73 -0.08
CA GLY A 168 11.09 8.24 0.71
C GLY A 168 12.17 9.30 0.96
N ALA A 169 12.78 9.27 2.13
CA ALA A 169 13.87 10.19 2.49
C ALA A 169 15.25 9.59 2.20
N ASN A 170 16.17 10.43 1.72
CA ASN A 170 17.59 10.11 1.68
C ASN A 170 18.31 10.80 2.85
N GLN A 171 18.90 10.00 3.73
CA GLN A 171 19.53 10.48 4.96
C GLN A 171 20.97 10.98 4.75
N ALA A 172 21.55 10.76 3.56
CA ALA A 172 22.89 11.22 3.17
C ALA A 172 22.87 12.36 2.14
N GLY A 173 21.72 12.99 1.89
CA GLY A 173 21.61 14.16 1.01
C GLY A 173 21.37 13.85 -0.48
N GLY A 174 21.00 12.61 -0.83
CA GLY A 174 20.52 12.30 -2.19
C GLY A 174 19.13 12.90 -2.48
N THR A 175 18.67 12.76 -3.73
CA THR A 175 17.33 13.20 -4.15
C THR A 175 16.24 12.58 -3.29
N GLY A 176 15.21 13.35 -2.93
CA GLY A 176 14.05 12.87 -2.18
C GLY A 176 13.01 12.17 -3.07
N GLY A 177 12.28 11.21 -2.52
CA GLY A 177 11.20 10.51 -3.22
C GLY A 177 9.98 11.38 -3.42
N SER A 178 9.20 11.14 -4.47
CA SER A 178 7.93 11.88 -4.65
C SER A 178 6.82 11.31 -3.77
N GLY A 179 5.92 12.17 -3.31
CA GLY A 179 4.69 11.76 -2.64
C GLY A 179 3.73 11.10 -3.63
N GLY A 180 2.94 10.14 -3.14
CA GLY A 180 1.90 9.48 -3.92
C GLY A 180 0.69 10.40 -4.14
N ASN A 181 -0.01 10.21 -5.25
CA ASN A 181 -1.23 10.98 -5.51
C ASN A 181 -2.37 10.53 -4.60
N GLY A 182 -3.25 11.45 -4.21
CA GLY A 182 -4.53 11.13 -3.59
C GLY A 182 -5.49 10.45 -4.56
N GLY A 183 -6.40 9.65 -4.04
CA GLY A 183 -7.45 8.99 -4.78
C GLY A 183 -8.66 9.89 -4.98
N ASN A 184 -9.44 9.61 -6.04
CA ASN A 184 -10.61 10.40 -6.37
C ASN A 184 -11.86 9.90 -5.63
N ALA A 185 -12.75 10.82 -5.27
CA ALA A 185 -14.17 10.52 -5.08
C ALA A 185 -14.90 10.43 -6.43
N GLN A 186 -16.17 9.99 -6.41
CA GLN A 186 -16.98 9.81 -7.64
C GLN A 186 -18.19 10.73 -7.72
N LEU A 187 -19.23 10.50 -6.91
CA LEU A 187 -20.46 11.30 -6.93
C LEU A 187 -20.56 12.19 -5.69
N ILE A 188 -20.46 11.60 -4.50
CA ILE A 188 -20.50 12.32 -3.23
C ILE A 188 -19.25 11.93 -2.42
N GLY A 189 -18.48 12.94 -2.01
CA GLY A 189 -17.29 12.78 -1.20
C GLY A 189 -16.15 13.65 -1.69
N THR A 190 -15.12 13.79 -0.88
CA THR A 190 -13.94 14.59 -1.17
C THR A 190 -12.82 13.71 -1.75
N GLY A 191 -11.98 14.30 -2.59
CA GLY A 191 -10.76 13.63 -3.05
C GLY A 191 -9.76 13.48 -1.90
N GLY A 192 -8.90 12.48 -1.98
CA GLY A 192 -7.83 12.29 -1.01
C GLY A 192 -6.71 13.33 -1.19
N ASN A 193 -6.00 13.64 -0.11
CA ASN A 193 -4.83 14.51 -0.19
C ASN A 193 -3.68 13.80 -0.91
N GLY A 194 -2.85 14.57 -1.63
CA GLY A 194 -1.57 14.08 -2.11
C GLY A 194 -0.56 13.90 -0.98
N GLY A 195 0.36 12.95 -1.13
CA GLY A 195 1.40 12.66 -0.17
C GLY A 195 2.50 13.71 -0.13
N ASN A 196 3.13 13.85 1.02
CA ASN A 196 4.30 14.71 1.18
C ASN A 196 5.47 14.19 0.37
N ARG A 197 6.29 15.10 -0.14
CA ARG A 197 7.56 14.77 -0.78
C ARG A 197 8.61 14.35 0.25
N GLY A 198 9.46 13.40 -0.14
CA GLY A 198 10.59 12.95 0.65
C GLY A 198 11.66 14.03 0.82
N ARG A 199 12.35 13.97 1.96
CA ARG A 199 13.51 14.83 2.24
C ARG A 199 14.70 14.39 1.37
N GLY A 200 15.35 15.35 0.72
CA GLY A 200 16.53 15.14 -0.12
C GLY A 200 16.93 16.40 -0.87
N THR A 201 18.02 16.37 -1.64
CA THR A 201 18.49 17.48 -2.47
C THR A 201 18.79 17.04 -3.91
N PRO A 202 17.93 17.41 -4.89
CA PRO A 202 16.67 18.14 -4.73
C PRO A 202 15.60 17.28 -4.03
N GLN A 203 14.55 17.93 -3.53
CA GLN A 203 13.39 17.25 -2.93
C GLN A 203 12.53 16.61 -4.02
N GLY A 204 11.79 15.56 -3.67
CA GLY A 204 10.83 14.96 -4.61
C GLY A 204 9.63 15.87 -4.86
N SER A 205 8.78 15.47 -5.82
CA SER A 205 7.51 16.15 -6.09
C SER A 205 6.48 15.86 -5.00
N LEU A 206 5.61 16.83 -4.70
CA LEU A 206 4.40 16.56 -3.92
C LEU A 206 3.46 15.65 -4.71
N GLY A 207 2.68 14.83 -3.99
CA GLY A 207 1.57 14.11 -4.60
C GLY A 207 0.47 15.08 -5.04
N ALA A 208 -0.16 14.81 -6.18
CA ALA A 208 -1.36 15.54 -6.58
C ALA A 208 -2.54 15.16 -5.67
N PRO A 209 -3.41 16.11 -5.28
CA PRO A 209 -4.67 15.77 -4.62
C PRO A 209 -5.60 15.03 -5.59
N GLY A 210 -6.49 14.20 -5.04
CA GLY A 210 -7.57 13.57 -5.78
C GLY A 210 -8.71 14.55 -6.05
N THR A 211 -9.54 14.22 -7.03
CA THR A 211 -10.73 15.01 -7.37
C THR A 211 -11.88 14.69 -6.40
N GLY A 212 -12.65 15.72 -6.01
CA GLY A 212 -13.93 15.56 -5.31
C GLY A 212 -15.02 14.95 -6.21
N GLY A 213 -16.15 14.60 -5.57
CA GLY A 213 -17.33 14.05 -6.21
C GLY A 213 -18.00 15.03 -7.17
N SER A 214 -18.55 14.51 -8.27
CA SER A 214 -19.21 15.32 -9.30
C SER A 214 -20.51 16.01 -8.87
N LEU A 215 -21.16 15.54 -7.79
CA LEU A 215 -22.36 16.15 -7.23
C LEU A 215 -22.07 16.97 -5.96
N PHE A 216 -21.29 16.40 -5.03
CA PHE A 216 -20.80 17.09 -3.84
C PHE A 216 -19.38 16.61 -3.53
N GLY A 217 -18.41 17.54 -3.49
CA GLY A 217 -17.00 17.22 -3.23
C GLY A 217 -16.09 18.41 -3.12
#